data_AF-A0A0N4XK27-F1
#
_entry.id   AF-A0A0N4XK27-F1
#
_cell.length_a   1.000
_cell.length_b   1.000
_cell.length_c   1.000
_cell.angle_alpha   90.00
_cell.angle_beta   90.00
_cell.angle_gamma   90.00
#
_symmetry.space_group_name_H-M   'P 1'
#
loop_
_entity.id
_entity.type
_entity.pdbx_description
1 polymer ?
#
loop_
_entity_poly.entity_id
_entity_poly.type
_entity_poly.pdbx_seq_one_letter_code
_entity_poly.pdbx_strand_id
1 'polypeptide(L)'
;VIENAEGVRTTPSTVAFTKDGERLVGAPAKRQAVTNPQNTLYATKRLIGRRFEDAEVQKDVKIVPFKIVKASNGDAWVEAQGKMYSPSQVGAFVLIKMKETAENYLGTTVHNAVITVPAYFNDSQRQATKDAGQIAGLNVLRVINEPTAAALAYGLDKTDDKVIAVYDLGGGTFDISVLEIQKGVFEVKSTNGDTFLGGEDFDHALVNHLVAEFKREQGVDLTKDPMAMQRLREAAEKAKCELSSTTQTDINLPYLTMDASGPKHMTMKLTRAKFEQLVADLVKRTVEPCRKAMHDAEVCILSY
;
A
#
# COMPACT_ATOMS: atom_id res chain seq x y z
N VAL A 1 20.20 3.56 3.94
CA VAL A 1 19.24 2.63 3.30
C VAL A 1 20.03 1.41 2.84
N ILE A 2 19.57 0.19 3.15
CA ILE A 2 20.28 -1.08 2.89
C ILE A 2 19.59 -1.81 1.73
N GLU A 3 20.35 -2.44 0.85
CA GLU A 3 19.82 -3.29 -0.22
C GLU A 3 19.44 -4.67 0.32
N ASN A 4 18.30 -5.21 -0.14
CA ASN A 4 17.90 -6.58 0.19
C ASN A 4 18.69 -7.62 -0.63
N ALA A 5 18.42 -8.90 -0.39
CA ALA A 5 19.05 -10.01 -1.10
C ALA A 5 18.80 -9.99 -2.63
N GLU A 6 17.77 -9.28 -3.08
CA GLU A 6 17.42 -9.09 -4.48
C GLU A 6 18.09 -7.85 -5.11
N GLY A 7 18.97 -7.15 -4.38
CA GLY A 7 19.74 -6.01 -4.87
C GLY A 7 18.94 -4.71 -4.99
N VAL A 8 17.79 -4.60 -4.31
CA VAL A 8 16.93 -3.41 -4.36
C VAL A 8 16.75 -2.79 -2.97
N ARG A 9 16.52 -1.48 -2.93
CA ARG A 9 16.44 -0.68 -1.69
C ARG A 9 15.07 -0.64 -1.02
N THR A 10 14.08 -1.26 -1.65
CA THR A 10 12.73 -1.44 -1.10
C THR A 10 12.27 -2.86 -1.37
N THR A 11 11.43 -3.39 -0.49
CA THR A 11 10.88 -4.74 -0.63
C THR A 11 9.36 -4.65 -0.71
N PRO A 12 8.71 -5.27 -1.72
CA PRO A 12 7.25 -5.33 -1.77
C PRO A 12 6.68 -5.89 -0.46
N SER A 13 5.67 -5.23 0.11
CA SER A 13 4.96 -5.73 1.28
C SER A 13 3.94 -6.79 0.85
N THR A 14 4.46 -7.90 0.33
CA THR A 14 3.71 -9.02 -0.24
C THR A 14 4.22 -10.31 0.37
N VAL A 15 3.30 -11.15 0.83
CA VAL A 15 3.58 -12.47 1.40
C VAL A 15 2.78 -13.50 0.63
N ALA A 16 3.38 -14.63 0.26
CA ALA A 16 2.66 -15.71 -0.39
C ALA A 16 2.93 -17.05 0.28
N PHE A 17 1.94 -17.94 0.22
CA PHE A 17 2.07 -19.33 0.67
C PHE A 17 1.92 -20.27 -0.51
N THR A 18 2.98 -21.01 -0.82
CA THR A 18 2.99 -22.00 -1.90
C THR A 18 2.13 -23.22 -1.54
N LYS A 19 1.83 -24.07 -2.52
CA LYS A 19 1.01 -25.29 -2.31
C LYS A 19 1.71 -26.31 -1.40
N ASP A 20 3.03 -26.27 -1.44
CA ASP A 20 4.01 -27.05 -0.69
C ASP A 20 4.29 -26.47 0.71
N GLY A 21 3.64 -25.34 1.05
CA GLY A 21 3.68 -24.75 2.39
C GLY A 21 4.85 -23.79 2.62
N GLU A 22 5.63 -23.48 1.59
CA GLU A 22 6.69 -22.47 1.66
C GLU A 22 6.08 -21.07 1.78
N ARG A 23 6.69 -20.23 2.62
CA ARG A 23 6.35 -18.82 2.77
C ARG A 23 7.33 -17.96 1.98
N LEU A 24 6.84 -17.27 0.95
CA LEU A 24 7.58 -16.29 0.18
C LEU A 24 7.28 -14.88 0.69
N VAL A 25 8.27 -13.99 0.66
CA VAL A 25 8.12 -12.57 1.05
C VAL A 25 8.83 -11.68 0.03
N GLY A 26 8.24 -10.54 -0.33
CA GLY A 26 8.87 -9.55 -1.20
C GLY A 26 8.71 -9.86 -2.68
N ALA A 27 9.78 -9.62 -3.46
CA ALA A 27 9.79 -9.83 -4.90
C ALA A 27 9.39 -11.26 -5.33
N PRO A 28 9.87 -12.34 -4.67
CA PRO A 28 9.42 -13.70 -4.97
C PRO A 28 7.90 -13.88 -4.81
N ALA A 29 7.31 -13.34 -3.73
CA ALA A 29 5.88 -13.40 -3.50
C ALA A 29 5.09 -12.60 -4.56
N LYS A 30 5.53 -11.37 -4.89
CA LYS A 30 4.90 -10.54 -5.93
C LYS A 30 4.94 -11.23 -7.31
N ARG A 31 6.06 -11.89 -7.67
CA ARG A 31 6.23 -12.53 -8.98
C ARG A 31 5.24 -13.68 -9.24
N GLN A 32 4.90 -14.46 -8.21
CA GLN A 32 3.99 -15.59 -8.36
C GLN A 32 2.52 -15.24 -8.12
N ALA A 33 2.19 -13.97 -7.85
CA ALA A 33 0.83 -13.54 -7.53
C ALA A 33 -0.18 -13.93 -8.63
N VAL A 34 0.22 -13.84 -9.91
CA VAL A 34 -0.60 -14.21 -11.09
C VAL A 34 -1.16 -15.62 -11.02
N THR A 35 -0.34 -16.60 -10.60
CA THR A 35 -0.71 -18.02 -10.59
C THR A 35 -1.22 -18.50 -9.23
N ASN A 36 -1.15 -17.65 -8.21
CA ASN A 36 -1.57 -17.96 -6.84
C ASN A 36 -2.26 -16.76 -6.13
N PRO A 37 -3.27 -16.12 -6.75
CA PRO A 37 -3.80 -14.86 -6.25
C PRO A 37 -4.52 -15.00 -4.89
N GLN A 38 -5.12 -16.16 -4.61
CA GLN A 38 -5.85 -16.40 -3.36
C GLN A 38 -4.94 -16.58 -2.13
N ASN A 39 -3.69 -16.99 -2.32
CA ASN A 39 -2.73 -17.21 -1.23
C ASN A 39 -1.57 -16.20 -1.26
N THR A 40 -1.74 -15.11 -2.01
CA THR A 40 -0.79 -13.99 -2.08
C THR A 40 -1.41 -12.77 -1.43
N LEU A 41 -0.90 -12.43 -0.25
CA LEU A 41 -1.39 -11.38 0.63
C LEU A 41 -0.59 -10.10 0.37
N TYR A 42 -1.29 -9.02 0.09
CA TYR A 42 -0.74 -7.67 -0.11
C TYR A 42 -1.73 -6.65 0.47
N ALA A 43 -1.27 -5.39 0.61
CA ALA A 43 -2.05 -4.30 1.18
C ALA A 43 -2.66 -4.61 2.58
N THR A 44 -2.14 -5.61 3.31
CA THR A 44 -2.68 -6.03 4.61
C THR A 44 -2.53 -4.97 5.70
N LYS A 45 -1.67 -3.97 5.49
CA LYS A 45 -1.61 -2.74 6.31
C LYS A 45 -2.95 -1.98 6.31
N ARG A 46 -3.80 -2.12 5.28
CA ARG A 46 -5.16 -1.55 5.26
C ARG A 46 -6.10 -2.26 6.24
N LEU A 47 -5.79 -3.49 6.66
CA LEU A 47 -6.59 -4.32 7.56
C LEU A 47 -6.09 -4.29 9.01
N ILE A 48 -4.83 -3.90 9.24
CA ILE A 48 -4.21 -3.95 10.56
C ILE A 48 -5.00 -3.08 11.56
N GLY A 49 -5.35 -3.68 12.70
CA GLY A 49 -6.11 -3.01 13.77
C GLY A 49 -7.58 -2.67 13.45
N ARG A 50 -8.16 -3.19 12.35
CA ARG A 50 -9.56 -2.98 11.95
C ARG A 50 -10.47 -4.16 12.31
N ARG A 51 -11.76 -3.88 12.45
CA ARG A 51 -12.80 -4.90 12.63
C ARG A 51 -13.27 -5.42 11.29
N PHE A 52 -13.73 -6.67 11.26
CA PHE A 52 -14.23 -7.26 10.03
C PHE A 52 -15.43 -6.48 9.48
N GLU A 53 -16.30 -5.98 10.36
CA GLU A 53 -17.51 -5.23 10.00
C GLU A 53 -17.28 -3.79 9.53
N ASP A 54 -16.05 -3.25 9.65
CA ASP A 54 -15.75 -1.88 9.23
C ASP A 54 -16.08 -1.70 7.73
N ALA A 55 -16.68 -0.57 7.38
CA ALA A 55 -17.15 -0.31 6.01
C ALA A 55 -16.00 -0.39 4.99
N GLU A 56 -14.83 0.09 5.37
CA GLU A 56 -13.59 0.02 4.61
C GLU A 56 -13.16 -1.43 4.35
N VAL A 57 -13.23 -2.28 5.38
CA VAL A 57 -12.89 -3.71 5.26
C VAL A 57 -13.89 -4.43 4.37
N GLN A 58 -15.19 -4.14 4.50
CA GLN A 58 -16.23 -4.71 3.66
C GLN A 58 -16.11 -4.28 2.18
N LYS A 59 -15.52 -3.12 1.91
CA LYS A 59 -15.12 -2.72 0.56
C LYS A 59 -13.98 -3.60 0.05
N ASP A 60 -12.91 -3.78 0.83
CA ASP A 60 -11.77 -4.61 0.43
C ASP A 60 -12.14 -6.08 0.23
N VAL A 61 -13.05 -6.65 1.03
CA VAL A 61 -13.59 -8.03 0.88
C VAL A 61 -14.09 -8.30 -0.54
N LYS A 62 -14.64 -7.28 -1.22
CA LYS A 62 -15.18 -7.39 -2.58
C LYS A 62 -14.13 -7.18 -3.67
N ILE A 63 -12.96 -6.66 -3.30
CA ILE A 63 -11.94 -6.20 -4.24
C ILE A 63 -10.75 -7.16 -4.29
N VAL A 64 -10.26 -7.61 -3.14
CA VAL A 64 -9.03 -8.40 -3.09
C VAL A 64 -9.28 -9.88 -3.46
N PRO A 65 -8.29 -10.58 -4.06
CA PRO A 65 -8.47 -11.97 -4.47
C PRO A 65 -8.30 -12.98 -3.34
N PHE A 66 -7.58 -12.62 -2.27
CA PHE A 66 -7.44 -13.45 -1.08
C PHE A 66 -8.65 -13.27 -0.16
N LYS A 67 -8.89 -14.24 0.73
CA LYS A 67 -10.04 -14.15 1.64
C LYS A 67 -9.70 -13.28 2.84
N ILE A 68 -10.56 -12.29 3.09
CA ILE A 68 -10.63 -11.58 4.38
C ILE A 68 -11.72 -12.26 5.20
N VAL A 69 -11.42 -12.60 6.45
CA VAL A 69 -12.28 -13.40 7.33
C VAL A 69 -12.42 -12.74 8.70
N LYS A 70 -13.53 -13.02 9.38
CA LYS A 70 -13.78 -12.55 10.75
C LYS A 70 -13.10 -13.47 11.75
N ALA A 71 -12.20 -12.93 12.57
CA ALA A 71 -11.63 -13.66 13.70
C ALA A 71 -12.64 -13.82 14.84
N SER A 72 -12.34 -14.73 15.78
CA SER A 72 -13.20 -14.99 16.94
C SER A 72 -13.45 -13.75 17.81
N ASN A 73 -12.50 -12.82 17.86
CA ASN A 73 -12.60 -11.56 18.57
C ASN A 73 -13.26 -10.43 17.75
N GLY A 74 -13.66 -10.69 16.50
CA GLY A 74 -14.27 -9.72 15.57
C GLY A 74 -13.30 -8.99 14.64
N ASP A 75 -11.98 -9.22 14.75
CA ASP A 75 -11.00 -8.53 13.91
C ASP A 75 -11.00 -9.02 12.47
N ALA A 76 -10.59 -8.15 11.55
CA ALA A 76 -10.35 -8.50 10.16
C ALA A 76 -9.04 -9.28 10.02
N TRP A 77 -9.13 -10.57 9.70
CA TRP A 77 -7.99 -11.44 9.43
C TRP A 77 -7.98 -11.87 7.96
N VAL A 78 -6.93 -12.56 7.53
CA VAL A 78 -6.83 -13.12 6.18
C VAL A 78 -6.64 -14.63 6.23
N GLU A 79 -7.10 -15.33 5.20
CA GLU A 79 -6.91 -16.78 5.06
C GLU A 79 -6.03 -17.08 3.84
N ALA A 80 -5.01 -17.93 4.04
CA ALA A 80 -4.19 -18.49 2.98
C ALA A 80 -3.90 -19.97 3.28
N GLN A 81 -4.02 -20.84 2.28
CA GLN A 81 -3.84 -22.30 2.43
C GLN A 81 -4.69 -22.90 3.57
N GLY A 82 -5.91 -22.40 3.75
CA GLY A 82 -6.84 -22.84 4.81
C GLY A 82 -6.41 -22.46 6.24
N LYS A 83 -5.38 -21.63 6.40
CA LYS A 83 -4.92 -21.10 7.69
C LYS A 83 -5.24 -19.62 7.79
N MET A 84 -5.71 -19.22 8.97
CA MET A 84 -5.98 -17.82 9.27
C MET A 84 -4.72 -17.14 9.80
N TYR A 85 -4.49 -15.91 9.36
CA TYR A 85 -3.40 -15.05 9.78
C TYR A 85 -3.94 -13.68 10.16
N SER A 86 -3.49 -13.13 11.29
CA SER A 86 -3.75 -11.74 11.62
C SER A 86 -2.93 -10.82 10.70
N PRO A 87 -3.38 -9.59 10.42
CA PRO A 87 -2.58 -8.61 9.68
C PRO A 87 -1.22 -8.34 10.35
N SER A 88 -1.13 -8.43 11.68
CA SER A 88 0.14 -8.33 12.42
C SER A 88 1.09 -9.48 12.12
N GLN A 89 0.60 -10.72 11.97
CA GLN A 89 1.44 -11.85 11.54
C GLN A 89 1.95 -11.66 10.12
N VAL A 90 1.10 -11.18 9.20
CA VAL A 90 1.53 -10.89 7.83
C VAL A 90 2.58 -9.78 7.79
N GLY A 91 2.37 -8.70 8.56
CA GLY A 91 3.35 -7.62 8.74
C GLY A 91 4.66 -8.12 9.35
N ALA A 92 4.59 -9.04 10.31
CA ALA A 92 5.77 -9.64 10.92
C ALA A 92 6.62 -10.40 9.90
N PHE A 93 6.01 -11.11 8.94
CA PHE A 93 6.78 -11.80 7.89
C PHE A 93 7.56 -10.81 7.01
N VAL A 94 7.00 -9.63 6.73
CA VAL A 94 7.73 -8.56 6.04
C VAL A 94 8.86 -8.01 6.92
N LEU A 95 8.59 -7.76 8.21
CA LEU A 95 9.59 -7.26 9.16
C LEU A 95 10.74 -8.26 9.39
N ILE A 96 10.47 -9.56 9.37
CA ILE A 96 11.49 -10.62 9.41
C ILE A 96 12.44 -10.48 8.22
N LYS A 97 11.92 -10.33 6.99
CA LYS A 97 12.76 -10.10 5.80
C LYS A 97 13.59 -8.81 5.92
N MET A 98 13.07 -7.76 6.58
CA MET A 98 13.79 -6.50 6.79
C MET A 98 14.89 -6.66 7.83
N LYS A 99 14.62 -7.42 8.90
CA LYS A 99 15.60 -7.82 9.91
C LYS A 99 16.73 -8.63 9.28
N GLU A 100 16.41 -9.69 8.52
CA GLU A 100 17.39 -10.50 7.79
C GLU A 100 18.26 -9.65 6.85
N THR A 101 17.65 -8.67 6.17
CA THR A 101 18.37 -7.73 5.30
C THR A 101 19.39 -6.91 6.08
N ALA A 102 19.02 -6.39 7.26
CA ALA A 102 19.93 -5.65 8.12
C ALA A 102 21.03 -6.55 8.73
N GLU A 103 20.68 -7.77 9.15
CA GLU A 103 21.62 -8.74 9.73
C GLU A 103 22.68 -9.17 8.72
N ASN A 104 22.28 -9.46 7.48
CA ASN A 104 23.21 -9.80 6.40
C ASN A 104 24.19 -8.65 6.09
N TYR A 105 23.72 -7.41 6.17
CA TYR A 105 24.56 -6.23 5.93
C TYR A 105 25.53 -5.96 7.10
N LEU A 106 25.07 -6.11 8.34
CA LEU A 106 25.84 -5.80 9.55
C LEU A 106 26.75 -6.95 10.01
N GLY A 107 26.48 -8.19 9.57
CA GLY A 107 27.19 -9.39 10.03
C GLY A 107 26.90 -9.76 11.48
N THR A 108 25.77 -9.30 12.04
CA THR A 108 25.37 -9.56 13.43
C THR A 108 23.85 -9.55 13.58
N THR A 109 23.35 -10.15 14.66
CA THR A 109 21.92 -10.23 14.97
C THR A 109 21.33 -8.86 15.32
N VAL A 110 20.16 -8.55 14.78
CA VAL A 110 19.43 -7.30 15.04
C VAL A 110 18.27 -7.56 15.99
N HIS A 111 18.32 -6.93 17.16
CA HIS A 111 17.30 -7.12 18.21
C HIS A 111 16.32 -5.97 18.33
N ASN A 112 16.72 -4.74 17.99
CA ASN A 112 15.95 -3.54 18.26
C ASN A 112 15.55 -2.86 16.96
N ALA A 113 14.35 -2.28 16.92
CA ALA A 113 13.88 -1.53 15.76
C ALA A 113 13.03 -0.31 16.15
N VAL A 114 13.05 0.68 15.26
CA VAL A 114 12.03 1.73 15.18
C VAL A 114 11.18 1.41 13.95
N ILE A 115 9.85 1.37 14.12
CA ILE A 115 8.92 1.00 13.05
C ILE A 115 8.01 2.21 12.75
N THR A 116 7.77 2.48 11.47
CA THR A 116 6.92 3.61 11.06
C THR A 116 5.44 3.22 11.01
N VAL A 117 4.56 4.18 11.26
CA VAL A 117 3.11 4.08 11.05
C VAL A 117 2.56 5.39 10.47
N PRO A 118 1.42 5.36 9.76
CA PRO A 118 0.71 6.58 9.37
C PRO A 118 0.42 7.46 10.57
N ALA A 119 0.49 8.79 10.39
CA ALA A 119 0.26 9.70 11.50
C ALA A 119 -1.15 9.55 12.07
N TYR A 120 -2.12 9.32 11.19
CA TYR A 120 -3.54 9.19 11.54
C TYR A 120 -3.94 7.78 12.03
N PHE A 121 -2.99 6.88 12.30
CA PHE A 121 -3.30 5.59 12.92
C PHE A 121 -3.80 5.75 14.35
N ASN A 122 -4.89 5.05 14.67
CA ASN A 122 -5.44 4.98 16.02
C ASN A 122 -4.64 4.01 16.93
N ASP A 123 -5.00 3.95 18.22
CA ASP A 123 -4.30 3.14 19.22
C ASP A 123 -4.28 1.64 18.87
N SER A 124 -5.38 1.09 18.36
CA SER A 124 -5.47 -0.32 17.96
C SER A 124 -4.50 -0.64 16.82
N GLN A 125 -4.43 0.25 15.81
CA GLN A 125 -3.54 0.07 14.67
C GLN A 125 -2.07 0.19 15.08
N ARG A 126 -1.75 1.16 15.93
CA ARG A 126 -0.40 1.35 16.49
C ARG A 126 0.04 0.14 17.30
N GLN A 127 -0.84 -0.38 18.16
CA GLN A 127 -0.57 -1.57 18.95
C GLN A 127 -0.36 -2.79 18.04
N ALA A 128 -1.23 -3.01 17.06
CA ALA A 128 -1.12 -4.12 16.13
C ALA A 128 0.18 -4.07 15.29
N THR A 129 0.69 -2.88 14.94
CA THR A 129 2.01 -2.73 14.29
C THR A 129 3.16 -3.04 15.26
N LYS A 130 3.05 -2.63 16.53
CA LYS A 130 4.03 -2.99 17.56
C LYS A 130 4.09 -4.51 17.78
N ASP A 131 2.92 -5.16 17.80
CA ASP A 131 2.81 -6.62 17.91
C ASP A 131 3.45 -7.32 16.71
N ALA A 132 3.31 -6.78 15.50
CA ALA A 132 4.00 -7.30 14.32
C ALA A 132 5.54 -7.30 14.49
N GLY A 133 6.09 -6.23 15.08
CA GLY A 133 7.51 -6.17 15.43
C GLY A 133 7.91 -7.23 16.47
N GLN A 134 7.09 -7.42 17.50
CA GLN A 134 7.34 -8.45 18.52
C GLN A 134 7.29 -9.88 17.94
N ILE A 135 6.32 -10.18 17.08
CA ILE A 135 6.21 -11.47 16.36
C ILE A 135 7.43 -11.70 15.47
N ALA A 136 8.00 -10.63 14.89
CA ALA A 136 9.23 -10.69 14.11
C ALA A 136 10.51 -10.86 14.95
N GLY A 137 10.40 -10.94 16.27
CA GLY A 137 11.53 -11.04 17.18
C GLY A 137 12.33 -9.74 17.28
N LEU A 138 11.64 -8.59 17.16
CA LEU A 138 12.20 -7.25 17.34
C LEU A 138 11.63 -6.62 18.61
N ASN A 139 12.51 -6.06 19.43
CA ASN A 139 12.15 -5.11 20.46
C ASN A 139 11.87 -3.75 19.81
N VAL A 140 10.59 -3.38 19.75
CA VAL A 140 10.13 -2.13 19.15
C VAL A 140 10.38 -0.98 20.12
N LEU A 141 11.52 -0.29 19.96
CA LEU A 141 11.93 0.83 20.81
C LEU A 141 10.99 2.03 20.66
N ARG A 142 10.49 2.25 19.45
CA ARG A 142 9.56 3.33 19.14
C ARG A 142 8.73 2.98 17.91
N VAL A 143 7.47 3.39 17.95
CA VAL A 143 6.63 3.52 16.78
C VAL A 143 6.63 5.00 16.41
N ILE A 144 7.16 5.33 15.23
CA ILE A 144 7.29 6.72 14.77
C ILE A 144 6.28 7.01 13.65
N ASN A 145 5.73 8.23 13.62
CA ASN A 145 4.86 8.63 12.54
C ASN A 145 5.65 8.81 11.24
N GLU A 146 5.13 8.32 10.13
CA GLU A 146 5.71 8.41 8.79
C GLU A 146 6.10 9.84 8.40
N PRO A 147 5.21 10.86 8.48
CA PRO A 147 5.59 12.22 8.13
C PRO A 147 6.63 12.82 9.09
N THR A 148 6.68 12.39 10.36
CA THR A 148 7.73 12.81 11.30
C THR A 148 9.07 12.20 10.93
N ALA A 149 9.11 10.92 10.53
CA ALA A 149 10.32 10.27 10.05
C ALA A 149 10.84 10.94 8.76
N ALA A 150 9.95 11.32 7.84
CA ALA A 150 10.29 12.07 6.64
C ALA A 150 10.84 13.47 6.98
N ALA A 151 10.22 14.18 7.93
CA ALA A 151 10.70 15.48 8.40
C ALA A 151 12.09 15.39 9.05
N LEU A 152 12.34 14.37 9.88
CA LEU A 152 13.67 14.12 10.47
C LEU A 152 14.72 13.89 9.38
N ALA A 153 14.39 13.10 8.35
CA ALA A 153 15.30 12.87 7.22
C ALA A 153 15.56 14.16 6.40
N TYR A 154 14.54 15.00 6.20
CA TYR A 154 14.68 16.29 5.52
C TYR A 154 15.51 17.30 6.33
N GLY A 155 15.29 17.37 7.64
CA GLY A 155 15.85 18.38 8.52
C GLY A 155 17.21 18.04 9.13
N LEU A 156 17.75 16.84 8.91
CA LEU A 156 19.02 16.39 9.52
C LEU A 156 20.19 17.36 9.27
N ASP A 157 20.26 17.95 8.08
CA ASP A 157 21.32 18.88 7.67
C ASP A 157 20.84 20.35 7.61
N LYS A 158 19.68 20.67 8.21
CA LYS A 158 19.07 22.01 8.13
C LYS A 158 19.19 22.73 9.47
N THR A 159 19.69 23.95 9.42
CA THR A 159 19.88 24.82 10.60
C THR A 159 18.86 25.95 10.69
N ASP A 160 18.12 26.21 9.62
CA ASP A 160 17.16 27.31 9.56
C ASP A 160 15.84 26.93 10.23
N ASP A 161 15.27 27.90 10.96
CA ASP A 161 13.92 27.76 11.48
C ASP A 161 12.90 27.82 10.34
N LYS A 162 12.11 26.76 10.16
CA LYS A 162 11.16 26.64 9.02
C LYS A 162 9.91 25.88 9.42
N VAL A 163 8.79 26.31 8.86
CA VAL A 163 7.55 25.53 8.83
C VAL A 163 7.51 24.73 7.53
N ILE A 164 7.27 23.43 7.63
CA ILE A 164 7.16 22.51 6.50
C ILE A 164 5.82 21.79 6.52
N ALA A 165 5.33 21.43 5.34
CA ALA A 165 4.20 20.54 5.17
C ALA A 165 4.70 19.23 4.53
N VAL A 166 4.42 18.10 5.17
CA VAL A 166 4.73 16.77 4.65
C VAL A 166 3.45 16.15 4.13
N TYR A 167 3.31 16.11 2.81
CA TYR A 167 2.24 15.42 2.09
C TYR A 167 2.72 14.01 1.73
N ASP A 168 2.16 12.99 2.38
CA ASP A 168 2.53 11.58 2.18
C ASP A 168 1.34 10.80 1.63
N LEU A 169 1.36 10.51 0.32
CA LEU A 169 0.35 9.69 -0.36
C LEU A 169 0.99 8.37 -0.80
N GLY A 170 0.82 7.35 0.04
CA GLY A 170 1.39 6.02 -0.16
C GLY A 170 0.47 5.08 -0.95
N GLY A 171 0.76 3.78 -0.86
CA GLY A 171 -0.03 2.73 -1.50
C GLY A 171 -1.44 2.56 -0.90
N GLY A 172 -1.64 2.83 0.39
CA GLY A 172 -2.94 2.61 1.06
C GLY A 172 -3.38 3.69 2.03
N THR A 173 -2.54 4.67 2.32
CA THR A 173 -2.83 5.75 3.27
C THR A 173 -2.36 7.09 2.72
N PHE A 174 -3.05 8.13 3.16
CA PHE A 174 -2.69 9.53 2.93
C PHE A 174 -2.55 10.23 4.27
N ASP A 175 -1.42 10.89 4.51
CA ASP A 175 -1.20 11.77 5.66
C ASP A 175 -0.74 13.15 5.18
N ILE A 176 -1.14 14.18 5.92
CA ILE A 176 -0.60 15.53 5.82
C ILE A 176 -0.26 16.02 7.23
N SER A 177 0.98 16.43 7.43
CA SER A 177 1.44 17.02 8.69
C SER A 177 2.12 18.35 8.45
N VAL A 178 1.79 19.35 9.27
CA VAL A 178 2.53 20.60 9.35
C VAL A 178 3.48 20.50 10.52
N LEU A 179 4.77 20.73 10.27
CA LEU A 179 5.81 20.66 11.28
C LEU A 179 6.61 21.96 11.31
N GLU A 180 7.05 22.33 12.49
CA GLU A 180 7.97 23.43 12.72
C GLU A 180 9.33 22.85 13.13
N ILE A 181 10.37 23.28 12.44
CA ILE A 181 11.75 22.93 12.73
C ILE A 181 12.38 24.14 13.38
N GLN A 182 12.86 24.01 14.62
CA GLN A 182 13.59 25.05 15.33
C GLN A 182 14.85 24.48 15.95
N LYS A 183 16.03 24.93 15.52
CA LYS A 183 17.33 24.51 16.08
C LYS A 183 17.48 22.98 16.25
N GLY A 184 17.01 22.21 15.28
CA GLY A 184 17.04 20.74 15.30
C GLY A 184 15.95 20.06 16.13
N VAL A 185 15.04 20.83 16.74
CA VAL A 185 13.81 20.31 17.36
C VAL A 185 12.70 20.30 16.30
N PHE A 186 11.95 19.19 16.25
CA PHE A 186 10.85 18.99 15.33
C PHE A 186 9.55 18.94 16.13
N GLU A 187 8.69 19.93 15.93
CA GLU A 187 7.36 20.00 16.56
C GLU A 187 6.28 19.77 15.50
N VAL A 188 5.39 18.80 15.74
CA VAL A 188 4.21 18.62 14.88
C VAL A 188 3.16 19.62 15.32
N LYS A 189 2.80 20.58 14.45
CA LYS A 189 1.78 21.59 14.71
C LYS A 189 0.38 21.03 14.49
N SER A 190 0.21 20.28 13.40
CA SER A 190 -1.06 19.62 13.07
C SER A 190 -0.81 18.37 12.23
N THR A 191 -1.80 17.47 12.24
CA THR A 191 -1.82 16.31 11.35
C THR A 191 -3.26 15.98 10.96
N ASN A 192 -3.45 15.58 9.72
CA ASN A 192 -4.73 15.10 9.19
C ASN A 192 -4.45 14.04 8.12
N GLY A 193 -5.47 13.35 7.61
CA GLY A 193 -5.26 12.32 6.61
C GLY A 193 -6.47 11.45 6.35
N ASP A 194 -6.24 10.39 5.58
CA ASP A 194 -7.19 9.33 5.25
C ASP A 194 -6.45 7.98 5.26
N THR A 195 -6.76 7.14 6.26
CA THR A 195 -6.12 5.82 6.45
C THR A 195 -6.63 4.76 5.47
N PHE A 196 -7.46 5.14 4.51
CA PHE A 196 -8.04 4.28 3.48
C PHE A 196 -8.12 4.96 2.11
N LEU A 197 -7.06 5.70 1.78
CA LEU A 197 -6.85 6.36 0.49
C LEU A 197 -5.38 6.21 0.07
N GLY A 198 -5.12 5.61 -1.08
CA GLY A 198 -3.77 5.51 -1.61
C GLY A 198 -3.71 4.92 -3.01
N GLY A 199 -2.51 4.59 -3.48
CA GLY A 199 -2.26 4.02 -4.80
C GLY A 199 -3.12 2.81 -5.19
N GLU A 200 -3.54 1.98 -4.24
CA GLU A 200 -4.46 0.86 -4.48
C GLU A 200 -5.84 1.33 -4.97
N ASP A 201 -6.33 2.47 -4.48
CA ASP A 201 -7.61 3.04 -4.93
C ASP A 201 -7.49 3.59 -6.37
N PHE A 202 -6.32 4.11 -6.74
CA PHE A 202 -6.01 4.57 -8.09
C PHE A 202 -5.94 3.39 -9.07
N ASP A 203 -5.26 2.31 -8.65
CA ASP A 203 -5.19 1.07 -9.42
C ASP A 203 -6.58 0.46 -9.60
N HIS A 204 -7.40 0.45 -8.55
CA HIS A 204 -8.76 -0.07 -8.62
C HIS A 204 -9.66 0.74 -9.57
N ALA A 205 -9.56 2.07 -9.56
CA ALA A 205 -10.29 2.93 -10.50
C ALA A 205 -9.91 2.61 -11.96
N LEU A 206 -8.62 2.41 -12.23
CA LEU A 206 -8.15 2.03 -13.56
C LEU A 206 -8.58 0.61 -13.93
N VAL A 207 -8.47 -0.37 -13.03
CA VAL A 207 -8.94 -1.75 -13.28
C VAL A 207 -10.43 -1.77 -13.62
N ASN A 208 -11.27 -1.03 -12.90
CA ASN A 208 -12.70 -0.97 -13.20
C ASN A 208 -12.97 -0.40 -14.60
N HIS A 209 -12.20 0.61 -15.02
CA HIS A 209 -12.27 1.13 -16.38
C HIS A 209 -11.88 0.05 -17.40
N LEU A 210 -10.74 -0.62 -17.21
CA LEU A 210 -10.26 -1.64 -18.13
C LEU A 210 -11.22 -2.84 -18.25
N VAL A 211 -11.82 -3.28 -17.14
CA VAL A 211 -12.86 -4.33 -17.14
C VAL A 211 -14.07 -3.89 -17.96
N ALA A 212 -14.54 -2.66 -17.77
CA ALA A 212 -15.70 -2.13 -18.50
C ALA A 212 -15.42 -2.02 -20.01
N GLU A 213 -14.24 -1.54 -20.40
CA GLU A 213 -13.82 -1.41 -21.79
C GLU A 213 -13.68 -2.79 -22.45
N PHE A 214 -13.07 -3.76 -21.75
CA PHE A 214 -12.95 -5.13 -22.26
C PHE A 214 -14.32 -5.78 -22.45
N LYS A 215 -15.24 -5.61 -21.49
CA LYS A 215 -16.60 -6.14 -21.61
C LYS A 215 -17.35 -5.48 -22.77
N ARG A 216 -17.15 -4.19 -23.01
CA ARG A 216 -17.75 -3.47 -24.15
C ARG A 216 -17.22 -3.98 -25.49
N GLU A 217 -15.91 -4.22 -25.59
CA GLU A 217 -15.26 -4.60 -26.86
C GLU A 217 -15.33 -6.10 -27.16
N GLN A 218 -15.18 -6.95 -26.15
CA GLN A 218 -15.08 -8.40 -26.31
C GLN A 218 -16.32 -9.14 -25.82
N GLY A 219 -17.26 -8.48 -25.13
CA GLY A 219 -18.46 -9.11 -24.58
C GLY A 219 -18.23 -10.02 -23.38
N VAL A 220 -16.99 -10.11 -22.87
CA VAL A 220 -16.60 -11.02 -21.79
C VAL A 220 -16.40 -10.25 -20.49
N ASP A 221 -16.94 -10.80 -19.40
CA ASP A 221 -16.81 -10.23 -18.05
C ASP A 221 -15.59 -10.83 -17.32
N LEU A 222 -14.49 -10.07 -17.27
CA LEU A 222 -13.23 -10.50 -16.65
C LEU A 222 -13.35 -10.74 -15.14
N THR A 223 -14.35 -10.16 -14.46
CA THR A 223 -14.49 -10.30 -13.00
C THR A 223 -14.69 -11.75 -12.54
N LYS A 224 -15.07 -12.63 -13.47
CA LYS A 224 -15.27 -14.06 -13.25
C LYS A 224 -14.00 -14.90 -13.41
N ASP A 225 -12.90 -14.30 -13.86
CA ASP A 225 -11.62 -14.97 -14.11
C ASP A 225 -10.53 -14.37 -13.17
N PRO A 226 -10.25 -15.02 -12.02
CA PRO A 226 -9.29 -14.50 -11.04
C PRO A 226 -7.88 -14.30 -11.60
N MET A 227 -7.45 -15.16 -12.53
CA MET A 227 -6.13 -15.08 -13.13
C MET A 227 -6.05 -13.89 -14.09
N ALA A 228 -7.08 -13.68 -14.91
CA ALA A 228 -7.18 -12.50 -15.77
C ALA A 228 -7.23 -11.20 -14.95
N MET A 229 -8.00 -11.17 -13.86
CA MET A 229 -8.08 -10.02 -12.97
C MET A 229 -6.72 -9.68 -12.33
N GLN A 230 -5.94 -10.69 -11.92
CA GLN A 230 -4.61 -10.45 -11.35
C GLN A 230 -3.64 -9.87 -12.39
N ARG A 231 -3.64 -10.42 -13.62
CA ARG A 231 -2.84 -9.86 -14.73
C ARG A 231 -3.26 -8.43 -15.08
N LEU A 232 -4.56 -8.15 -15.03
CA LEU A 232 -5.10 -6.82 -15.30
C LEU A 232 -4.67 -5.80 -14.23
N ARG A 233 -4.63 -6.19 -12.95
CA ARG A 233 -4.14 -5.35 -11.84
C ARG A 233 -2.67 -4.99 -12.02
N GLU A 234 -1.82 -5.96 -12.34
CA GLU A 234 -0.39 -5.71 -12.57
C GLU A 234 -0.17 -4.77 -13.76
N ALA A 235 -0.94 -4.94 -14.84
CA ALA A 235 -0.89 -4.04 -15.99
C ALA A 235 -1.40 -2.63 -15.64
N ALA A 236 -2.45 -2.52 -14.82
CA ALA A 236 -2.97 -1.23 -14.37
C ALA A 236 -1.97 -0.47 -13.49
N GLU A 237 -1.35 -1.13 -12.50
CA GLU A 237 -0.30 -0.53 -11.65
C GLU A 237 0.86 -0.03 -12.51
N LYS A 238 1.31 -0.86 -13.46
CA LYS A 238 2.38 -0.50 -14.41
C LYS A 238 2.00 0.71 -15.26
N ALA A 239 0.81 0.71 -15.85
CA ALA A 239 0.32 1.80 -16.70
C ALA A 239 0.20 3.12 -15.90
N LYS A 240 -0.34 3.07 -14.67
CA LYS A 240 -0.37 4.23 -13.75
C LYS A 240 1.03 4.81 -13.55
N CYS A 241 2.00 3.96 -13.22
CA CYS A 241 3.37 4.38 -12.97
C CYS A 241 4.03 4.99 -14.23
N GLU A 242 3.84 4.38 -15.40
CA GLU A 242 4.37 4.91 -16.67
C GLU A 242 3.78 6.28 -17.01
N LEU A 243 2.47 6.46 -16.83
CA LEU A 243 1.78 7.73 -17.08
C LEU A 243 2.24 8.88 -16.17
N SER A 244 3.02 8.60 -15.11
CA SER A 244 3.64 9.64 -14.28
C SER A 244 4.78 10.36 -15.01
N SER A 245 5.37 9.77 -16.05
CA SER A 245 6.43 10.38 -16.87
C SER A 245 6.05 10.53 -18.34
N THR A 246 5.10 9.74 -18.85
CA THR A 246 4.63 9.82 -20.24
C THR A 246 3.20 10.35 -20.34
N THR A 247 2.81 10.83 -21.53
CA THR A 247 1.43 11.29 -21.79
C THR A 247 0.49 10.17 -22.23
N GLN A 248 1.03 9.02 -22.62
CA GLN A 248 0.30 7.83 -23.05
C GLN A 248 1.10 6.56 -22.76
N THR A 249 0.41 5.44 -22.59
CA THR A 249 0.97 4.08 -22.52
C THR A 249 0.04 3.08 -23.22
N ASP A 250 0.59 1.95 -23.64
CA ASP A 250 -0.13 0.86 -24.28
C ASP A 250 -0.26 -0.33 -23.30
N ILE A 251 -1.51 -0.70 -22.99
CA ILE A 251 -1.84 -1.89 -22.22
C ILE A 251 -2.04 -3.04 -23.20
N ASN A 252 -1.10 -3.99 -23.19
CA ASN A 252 -1.13 -5.15 -24.06
C ASN A 252 -1.06 -6.45 -23.25
N LEU A 253 -2.20 -7.13 -23.14
CA LEU A 253 -2.36 -8.41 -22.44
C LEU A 253 -2.81 -9.49 -23.42
N PRO A 254 -1.86 -10.22 -24.03
CA PRO A 254 -2.20 -11.34 -24.90
C PRO A 254 -2.73 -12.52 -24.09
N TYR A 255 -3.68 -13.28 -24.67
CA TYR A 255 -4.29 -14.46 -24.04
C TYR A 255 -4.81 -14.13 -22.64
N LEU A 256 -5.50 -13.00 -22.49
CA LEU A 256 -5.98 -12.52 -21.20
C LEU A 256 -7.03 -13.48 -20.62
N THR A 257 -7.94 -13.96 -21.47
CA THR A 257 -8.96 -14.96 -21.13
C THR A 257 -9.38 -15.73 -22.39
N MET A 258 -10.34 -16.64 -22.28
CA MET A 258 -10.86 -17.45 -23.39
C MET A 258 -12.39 -17.53 -23.32
N ASP A 259 -13.05 -17.49 -24.47
CA ASP A 259 -14.48 -17.80 -24.60
C ASP A 259 -14.71 -18.87 -25.66
N ALA A 260 -15.98 -19.13 -26.01
CA ALA A 260 -16.35 -20.12 -27.02
C ALA A 260 -15.78 -19.83 -28.43
N SER A 261 -15.42 -18.58 -28.72
CA SER A 261 -14.80 -18.15 -29.98
C SER A 261 -13.28 -18.26 -29.99
N GLY A 262 -12.65 -18.55 -28.84
CA GLY A 262 -11.21 -18.74 -28.69
C GLY A 262 -10.56 -17.74 -27.73
N PRO A 263 -9.22 -17.60 -27.80
CA PRO A 263 -8.48 -16.72 -26.90
C PRO A 263 -8.82 -15.24 -27.15
N LYS A 264 -8.90 -14.47 -26.07
CA LYS A 264 -9.14 -13.02 -26.09
C LYS A 264 -7.92 -12.26 -25.59
N HIS A 265 -7.69 -11.10 -26.18
CA HIS A 265 -6.56 -10.22 -25.90
C HIS A 265 -7.09 -8.84 -25.51
N MET A 266 -6.39 -8.13 -24.63
CA MET A 266 -6.62 -6.70 -24.42
C MET A 266 -5.48 -5.93 -25.07
N THR A 267 -5.81 -5.03 -25.97
CA THR A 267 -4.87 -4.05 -26.52
C THR A 267 -5.55 -2.69 -26.46
N MET A 268 -5.11 -1.85 -25.54
CA MET A 268 -5.72 -0.55 -25.28
C MET A 268 -4.65 0.50 -25.10
N LYS A 269 -4.82 1.65 -25.77
CA LYS A 269 -4.02 2.83 -25.51
C LYS A 269 -4.68 3.67 -24.41
N LEU A 270 -3.93 3.98 -23.35
CA LEU A 270 -4.38 4.79 -22.23
C LEU A 270 -3.61 6.11 -22.20
N THR A 271 -4.32 7.23 -22.10
CA THR A 271 -3.70 8.57 -21.98
C THR A 271 -3.65 9.03 -20.53
N ARG A 272 -2.68 9.89 -20.19
CA ARG A 272 -2.58 10.53 -18.86
C ARG A 272 -3.86 11.30 -18.53
N ALA A 273 -4.40 12.07 -19.48
CA ALA A 273 -5.64 12.81 -19.31
C ALA A 273 -6.83 11.91 -18.95
N LYS A 274 -6.92 10.72 -19.57
CA LYS A 274 -7.96 9.75 -19.21
C LYS A 274 -7.76 9.21 -17.80
N PHE A 275 -6.53 8.87 -17.43
CA PHE A 275 -6.22 8.40 -16.08
C PHE A 275 -6.52 9.47 -15.01
N GLU A 276 -6.10 10.72 -15.23
CA GLU A 276 -6.41 11.87 -14.37
C GLU A 276 -7.92 12.06 -14.20
N GLN A 277 -8.71 11.91 -15.27
CA GLN A 277 -10.17 11.94 -15.19
C GLN A 277 -10.73 10.83 -14.27
N LEU A 278 -10.18 9.61 -14.35
CA LEU A 278 -10.65 8.46 -13.56
C LEU A 278 -10.36 8.60 -12.06
N VAL A 279 -9.27 9.31 -11.69
CA VAL A 279 -8.82 9.44 -10.31
C VAL A 279 -9.01 10.85 -9.73
N ALA A 280 -9.64 11.76 -10.47
CA ALA A 280 -9.81 13.17 -10.08
C ALA A 280 -10.44 13.32 -8.68
N ASP A 281 -11.47 12.53 -8.37
CA ASP A 281 -12.12 12.56 -7.06
C ASP A 281 -11.23 12.03 -5.94
N LEU A 282 -10.34 11.07 -6.22
CA LEU A 282 -9.37 10.55 -5.25
C LEU A 282 -8.32 11.61 -4.90
N VAL A 283 -7.83 12.34 -5.89
CA VAL A 283 -6.91 13.47 -5.67
C VAL A 283 -7.63 14.60 -4.94
N LYS A 284 -8.87 14.92 -5.33
CA LYS A 284 -9.66 15.97 -4.66
C LYS A 284 -9.91 15.65 -3.18
N ARG A 285 -10.06 14.37 -2.81
CA ARG A 285 -10.20 13.93 -1.41
C ARG A 285 -8.99 14.28 -0.54
N THR A 286 -7.80 14.47 -1.11
CA THR A 286 -6.60 14.84 -0.32
C THR A 286 -6.56 16.33 0.04
N VAL A 287 -7.32 17.17 -0.67
CA VAL A 287 -7.31 18.63 -0.49
C VAL A 287 -7.89 19.06 0.85
N GLU A 288 -8.99 18.44 1.28
CA GLU A 288 -9.68 18.84 2.51
C GLU A 288 -8.85 18.56 3.78
N PRO A 289 -8.23 17.38 3.95
CA PRO A 289 -7.26 17.17 5.03
C PRO A 289 -6.11 18.19 5.00
N CYS A 290 -5.60 18.57 3.83
CA CYS A 290 -4.56 19.60 3.72
C CYS A 290 -5.05 20.95 4.25
N ARG A 291 -6.26 21.37 3.87
CA ARG A 291 -6.83 22.63 4.36
C ARG A 291 -7.00 22.63 5.87
N LYS A 292 -7.52 21.53 6.43
CA LYS A 292 -7.67 21.37 7.88
C LYS A 292 -6.33 21.40 8.60
N ALA A 293 -5.34 20.65 8.13
CA ALA A 293 -4.00 20.66 8.72
C ALA A 293 -3.37 22.06 8.70
N MET A 294 -3.48 22.79 7.58
CA MET A 294 -2.95 24.16 7.50
C MET A 294 -3.70 25.11 8.44
N HIS A 295 -5.02 25.02 8.51
CA HIS A 295 -5.85 25.81 9.42
C HIS A 295 -5.49 25.55 10.89
N ASP A 296 -5.42 24.28 11.29
CA ASP A 296 -5.15 23.87 12.68
C ASP A 296 -3.72 24.18 13.12
N ALA A 297 -2.79 24.32 12.17
CA ALA A 297 -1.43 24.80 12.41
C ALA A 297 -1.28 26.33 12.35
N GLU A 298 -2.39 27.06 12.17
CA GLU A 298 -2.42 28.52 12.07
C GLU A 298 -1.51 29.09 10.95
N VAL A 299 -1.31 28.34 9.87
CA VAL A 299 -0.54 28.77 8.70
C VAL A 299 -1.46 29.17 7.54
N CYS A 300 -1.28 30.39 7.04
CA CYS A 300 -2.07 30.93 5.94
C CYS A 300 -1.83 30.18 4.62
N ILE A 301 -2.91 29.81 3.93
CA ILE A 301 -2.88 29.49 2.50
C ILE A 301 -2.83 30.85 1.79
N LEU A 302 -1.68 31.19 1.20
CA LEU A 302 -1.61 32.35 0.29
C LEU A 302 -2.54 32.05 -0.90
N SER A 303 -3.63 32.79 -1.01
CA SER A 303 -4.49 32.79 -2.19
C SER A 303 -3.71 33.39 -3.36
N TYR A 304 -3.23 32.51 -4.25
CA TYR A 304 -2.71 32.87 -5.58
C TYR A 304 -3.86 33.06 -6.56
#